data_AF-E6V9W2-F1
#
_entry.id   AF-E6V9W2-F1
#
_cell.length_a   1.000
_cell.length_b   1.000
_cell.length_c   1.000
_cell.angle_alpha   90.00
_cell.angle_beta   90.00
_cell.angle_gamma   90.00
#
_symmetry.space_group_name_H-M   'P 1'
#
loop_
_entity.id
_entity.type
_entity.pdbx_description
1 polymer ?
#
loop_
_entity_poly.entity_id
_entity_poly.type
_entity_poly.pdbx_seq_one_letter_code
_entity_poly.pdbx_strand_id
1 'polypeptide(L)'
;MSHIRRISVHVDEPDPGHFYWVLMEEGGDASQWVELESADEPCDMWLDALQAGMRALEGYAPDERIGPRSKGDDEDGAAVGIPTR
;
A
#
# COMPACT_ATOMS: atom_id res chain seq x y z
N MET A 1 18.12 4.37 -1.98
CA MET A 1 16.77 4.92 -2.25
C MET A 1 15.77 3.84 -1.91
N SER A 2 14.76 4.13 -1.09
CA SER A 2 13.80 3.11 -0.67
C SER A 2 12.87 2.66 -1.80
N HIS A 3 12.45 1.39 -1.71
CA HIS A 3 11.55 0.77 -2.67
C HIS A 3 10.14 1.39 -2.58
N ILE A 4 9.43 1.41 -3.73
CA ILE A 4 8.01 1.78 -3.77
C ILE A 4 7.21 0.65 -3.12
N ARG A 5 6.29 1.00 -2.22
CA ARG A 5 5.32 0.05 -1.66
C ARG A 5 4.27 -0.25 -2.72
N ARG A 6 4.01 -1.53 -2.99
CA ARG A 6 2.98 -1.94 -3.94
C ARG A 6 1.65 -2.03 -3.21
N ILE A 7 0.92 -0.93 -3.18
CA ILE A 7 -0.41 -0.84 -2.55
C ILE A 7 -1.45 -0.67 -3.66
N SER A 8 -2.49 -1.50 -3.67
CA SER A 8 -3.64 -1.40 -4.56
C SER A 8 -4.89 -1.02 -3.78
N VAL A 9 -5.76 -0.22 -4.39
CA VAL A 9 -7.11 0.03 -3.89
C VAL A 9 -8.12 -0.75 -4.72
N HIS A 10 -9.12 -1.34 -4.06
CA HIS A 10 -10.33 -1.83 -4.70
C HIS A 10 -11.56 -1.45 -3.86
N VAL A 11 -12.75 -1.67 -4.43
CA VAL A 11 -14.03 -1.46 -3.76
C VAL A 11 -14.77 -2.78 -3.73
N ASP A 12 -15.22 -3.17 -2.54
CA ASP A 12 -16.06 -4.34 -2.31
C ASP A 12 -17.50 -3.89 -1.99
N GLU A 13 -18.46 -4.71 -2.42
CA GLU A 13 -19.90 -4.53 -2.16
C GLU A 13 -20.43 -5.85 -1.56
N PRO A 14 -20.19 -6.11 -0.27
CA PRO A 14 -20.66 -7.34 0.38
C PRO A 14 -22.19 -7.38 0.46
N ASP A 15 -22.81 -6.21 0.68
CA ASP A 15 -24.25 -5.99 0.66
C ASP A 15 -24.59 -4.98 -0.46
N PRO A 16 -25.59 -5.25 -1.31
CA PRO A 16 -25.95 -4.33 -2.38
C PRO A 16 -26.22 -2.91 -1.88
N GLY A 17 -25.57 -1.92 -2.51
CA GLY A 17 -25.64 -0.51 -2.15
C GLY A 17 -24.71 -0.07 -1.02
N HIS A 18 -23.94 -0.99 -0.41
CA HIS A 18 -22.99 -0.67 0.66
C HIS A 18 -21.56 -0.95 0.19
N PHE A 19 -20.85 0.12 -0.14
CA PHE A 19 -19.53 0.04 -0.76
C PHE A 19 -18.42 0.32 0.27
N TYR A 20 -17.46 -0.59 0.37
CA TYR A 20 -16.29 -0.44 1.22
C TYR A 20 -15.05 -0.34 0.33
N TRP A 21 -14.15 0.59 0.63
CA TRP A 21 -12.83 0.56 0.02
C TRP A 21 -11.91 -0.34 0.84
N VAL A 22 -10.97 -0.97 0.15
CA VAL A 22 -9.94 -1.82 0.76
C VAL A 22 -8.61 -1.50 0.09
N LEU A 23 -7.58 -1.34 0.91
CA LEU A 23 -6.17 -1.24 0.51
C LEU A 23 -5.50 -2.58 0.75
N MET A 24 -4.82 -3.09 -0.28
CA MET A 24 -4.03 -4.31 -0.22
C MET A 24 -2.57 -3.96 -0.51
N GLU A 25 -1.63 -4.56 0.20
CA GLU A 25 -0.19 -4.43 -0.05
C GLU A 25 0.44 -5.77 -0.43
N GLU A 26 1.42 -5.75 -1.34
CA GLU A 26 2.25 -6.92 -1.64
C GLU A 26 2.92 -7.45 -0.36
N GLY A 27 2.70 -8.73 -0.08
CA GLY A 27 3.29 -9.43 1.06
C GLY A 27 4.72 -9.90 0.81
N GLY A 28 5.19 -10.85 1.62
CA GLY A 28 6.57 -11.38 1.53
C GLY A 28 6.88 -12.12 0.23
N ASP A 29 5.85 -12.63 -0.46
CA ASP A 29 5.94 -13.18 -1.81
C ASP A 29 5.13 -12.31 -2.77
N ALA A 30 5.64 -12.10 -3.99
CA ALA A 30 5.01 -11.22 -4.98
C ALA A 30 3.62 -11.66 -5.48
N SER A 31 3.21 -12.89 -5.16
CA SER A 31 1.88 -13.42 -5.43
C SER A 31 0.88 -13.21 -4.28
N GLN A 32 1.34 -12.75 -3.12
CA GLN A 32 0.51 -12.54 -1.95
C GLN A 32 0.18 -11.06 -1.81
N TRP A 33 -1.10 -10.79 -1.59
CA TRP A 33 -1.61 -9.46 -1.25
C TRP A 33 -2.26 -9.56 0.11
N VAL A 34 -1.85 -8.70 1.03
CA VAL A 34 -2.33 -8.65 2.40
C VAL A 34 -3.12 -7.36 2.58
N GLU A 35 -4.26 -7.45 3.26
CA GLU A 35 -5.04 -6.27 3.62
C GLU A 35 -4.20 -5.34 4.51
N LEU A 36 -4.09 -4.09 4.06
CA LEU A 36 -3.38 -3.04 4.78
C LEU A 36 -4.35 -2.21 5.62
N GLU A 37 -5.49 -1.83 5.03
CA GLU A 37 -6.51 -1.00 5.65
C GLU A 37 -7.82 -1.12 4.87
N SER A 38 -8.96 -0.92 5.54
CA SER A 38 -10.27 -0.92 4.91
C SER A 38 -11.18 0.14 5.52
N ALA A 39 -12.27 0.47 4.83
CA ALA A 39 -13.29 1.34 5.39
C ALA A 39 -13.95 0.71 6.63
N ASP A 40 -14.06 1.49 7.72
CA ASP A 40 -14.83 1.08 8.92
C ASP A 40 -16.35 1.09 8.67
N GLU A 41 -16.82 1.99 7.79
CA GLU A 41 -18.24 2.18 7.45
C GLU A 41 -18.43 2.17 5.92
N PRO A 42 -19.59 1.69 5.43
CA PRO A 42 -19.90 1.70 4.01
C PRO A 42 -20.23 3.10 3.48
N CYS A 43 -19.94 3.31 2.21
CA CYS A 43 -20.47 4.42 1.42
C CYS A 43 -21.70 3.98 0.62
N ASP A 44 -22.65 4.89 0.40
CA ASP A 44 -23.83 4.63 -0.44
C ASP A 44 -23.53 4.65 -1.95
N MET A 45 -22.34 5.13 -2.33
CA MET A 45 -21.90 5.24 -3.72
C MET A 45 -20.52 4.61 -3.92
N TRP A 46 -20.41 3.77 -4.95
CA TRP A 46 -19.15 3.14 -5.35
C TRP A 46 -18.02 4.16 -5.58
N LEU A 47 -18.35 5.30 -6.20
CA LEU A 47 -17.35 6.34 -6.48
C LEU A 47 -16.82 7.00 -5.21
N ASP A 48 -17.68 7.20 -4.20
CA ASP A 48 -17.29 7.79 -2.92
C ASP A 48 -16.36 6.85 -2.17
N ALA A 49 -16.67 5.54 -2.17
CA ALA A 49 -15.78 4.53 -1.62
C ALA A 49 -14.43 4.55 -2.32
N LEU A 50 -14.40 4.52 -3.67
CA LEU A 50 -13.14 4.56 -4.42
C LEU A 50 -12.32 5.81 -4.10
N GLN A 51 -12.95 6.99 -4.04
CA GLN A 51 -12.26 8.24 -3.72
C GLN A 51 -11.78 8.29 -2.28
N ALA A 52 -12.52 7.70 -1.33
CA ALA A 52 -12.08 7.56 0.05
C ALA A 52 -10.84 6.64 0.14
N GLY A 53 -10.85 5.50 -0.54
CA GLY A 53 -9.71 4.58 -0.60
C GLY A 53 -8.48 5.20 -1.28
N MET A 54 -8.65 5.98 -2.35
CA MET A 54 -7.55 6.72 -2.99
C MET A 54 -6.94 7.76 -2.04
N ARG A 55 -7.76 8.48 -1.26
CA ARG A 55 -7.28 9.40 -0.24
C ARG A 55 -6.54 8.69 0.88
N ALA A 56 -7.01 7.52 1.32
CA ALA A 56 -6.31 6.69 2.29
C ALA A 56 -4.94 6.25 1.75
N LEU A 57 -4.87 5.81 0.48
CA LEU A 57 -3.63 5.45 -0.19
C LEU A 57 -2.64 6.63 -0.27
N GLU A 58 -3.10 7.82 -0.63
CA GLU A 58 -2.29 9.05 -0.64
C GLU A 58 -1.71 9.35 0.75
N GLY A 59 -2.43 9.04 1.83
CA GLY A 59 -1.94 9.15 3.21
C GLY A 59 -0.69 8.32 3.51
N TYR A 60 -0.43 7.26 2.74
CA TYR A 60 0.80 6.47 2.84
C TYR A 60 1.98 7.03 2.04
N ALA A 61 1.78 8.13 1.31
CA ALA A 61 2.80 8.82 0.52
C ALA A 61 3.14 10.20 1.11
N PRO A 62 4.06 10.29 2.08
CA PRO A 62 4.48 11.58 2.67
C PRO A 62 4.98 12.60 1.63
N ASP A 63 5.52 12.12 0.51
CA ASP A 63 5.78 12.91 -0.69
C ASP A 63 5.08 12.23 -1.89
N GLU A 64 3.92 12.77 -2.26
CA GLU A 64 3.07 12.30 -3.36
C GLU A 64 3.81 12.21 -4.70
N ARG A 65 4.87 13.01 -4.89
CA ARG A 65 5.65 13.04 -6.15
C ARG A 65 6.43 11.75 -6.37
N ILE A 66 6.72 11.02 -5.30
CA ILE A 66 7.52 9.79 -5.32
C ILE A 66 6.74 8.57 -4.82
N GLY A 67 5.51 8.79 -4.33
CA GLY A 67 4.57 7.77 -3.88
C GLY A 67 4.91 7.16 -2.51
N PRO A 68 4.14 6.15 -2.08
CA PRO A 68 4.38 5.47 -0.81
C PRO A 68 5.68 4.65 -0.91
N ARG A 69 6.65 4.99 -0.07
CA ARG A 69 7.96 4.34 -0.04
C ARG A 69 8.13 3.55 1.24
N SER A 70 8.78 2.39 1.17
CA SER A 70 9.22 1.71 2.38
C SER A 70 10.13 2.66 3.14
N LYS A 71 10.10 2.62 4.48
CA LYS A 71 11.21 3.20 5.24
C LYS A 71 12.42 2.39 4.81
N GLY A 72 13.34 3.03 4.07
CA GLY A 72 14.53 2.33 3.65
C GLY A 72 15.18 1.80 4.90
N ASP A 73 15.39 0.50 4.99
CA ASP A 73 16.55 0.07 5.74
C ASP A 73 17.71 0.82 5.10
N ASP A 74 18.40 1.61 5.89
CA ASP A 74 19.77 1.97 5.58
C ASP A 74 20.55 0.66 5.51
N GLU A 75 20.41 -0.09 4.41
CA GLU A 75 21.39 -1.06 3.93
C GLU A 75 22.62 -0.30 3.42
N ASP A 76 23.10 0.64 4.23
CA ASP A 76 24.48 1.08 4.29
C ASP A 76 25.13 0.41 5.51
N GLY A 77 24.76 -0.85 5.75
CA GLY A 77 25.54 -1.81 6.53
C GLY A 77 26.81 -2.17 5.77
N ALA A 78 27.68 -1.20 5.54
CA ALA A 78 28.99 -1.42 5.01
C ALA A 78 29.84 -2.27 5.98
N ALA A 79 30.44 -3.32 5.42
CA ALA A 79 31.80 -3.85 5.61
C ALA A 79 31.76 -5.39 5.73
N VAL A 80 32.58 -6.17 5.02
CA VAL A 80 33.99 -5.90 4.70
C VAL A 80 34.38 -6.65 3.41
N GLY A 81 35.20 -6.03 2.55
CA GLY A 81 36.18 -6.80 1.74
C GLY A 81 37.03 -7.68 2.67
N ILE A 82 37.74 -8.72 2.27
CA ILE A 82 38.76 -8.86 1.22
C ILE A 82 39.11 -10.40 1.16
N PRO A 83 40.17 -10.87 0.46
CA PRO A 83 40.28 -11.34 -0.93
C PRO A 83 40.48 -12.87 -1.11
N THR A 84 40.41 -13.28 -2.38
CA THR A 84 41.19 -14.30 -3.14
C THR A 84 41.75 -15.55 -2.44
N ARG A 85 41.48 -16.72 -3.05
CA ARG A 85 42.55 -17.67 -3.36
C ARG A 85 42.37 -18.26 -4.75
#